data_AF-G0U4A3-F1
#
_entry.id   AF-G0U4A3-F1
#
_cell.length_a   1.000
_cell.length_b   1.000
_cell.length_c   1.000
_cell.angle_alpha   90.00
_cell.angle_beta   90.00
_cell.angle_gamma   90.00
#
_symmetry.space_group_name_H-M   'P 1'
#
loop_
_entity.id
_entity.type
_entity.pdbx_description
1 polymer ?
#
loop_
_entity_poly.entity_id
_entity_poly.type
_entity_poly.pdbx_seq_one_letter_code
_entity_poly.pdbx_strand_id
1 'polypeptide(L)'
;MGEGEKNEGTSVFDRIAMHLHDPPQTPNVPVYALPEQPYLEATVLPLLLRGLEEVASVRPVDPLAFLAAYLLSNNPQRANHPLLSEEGRRTTLQDLAQRSADVTKLLSRSSIK
;
A
#
# COMPACT_ATOMS: atom_id res chain seq x y z
N MET A 1 -11.83 59.80 35.12
CA MET A 1 -10.58 59.66 34.36
C MET A 1 -10.05 58.25 34.62
N GLY A 2 -9.92 57.31 33.71
CA GLY A 2 -10.25 57.20 32.28
C GLY A 2 -10.09 55.71 31.96
N GLU A 3 -11.04 55.18 31.22
CA GLU A 3 -11.06 53.78 30.76
C GLU A 3 -9.91 53.51 29.79
N GLY A 4 -9.40 52.28 29.80
CA GLY A 4 -8.30 51.86 28.93
C GLY A 4 -8.23 50.35 28.91
N GLU A 5 -9.18 49.78 28.16
CA GLU A 5 -9.37 48.35 27.89
C GLU A 5 -8.05 47.59 27.73
N LYS A 6 -7.88 46.52 28.53
CA LYS A 6 -6.93 45.45 28.23
C LYS A 6 -7.44 44.69 27.00
N ASN A 7 -7.22 45.23 25.82
CA ASN A 7 -7.39 44.50 24.57
C ASN A 7 -6.18 43.57 24.41
N GLU A 8 -6.30 42.34 24.95
CA GLU A 8 -5.48 41.20 24.57
C GLU A 8 -5.83 40.78 23.13
N GLY A 9 -5.47 41.64 22.18
CA GLY A 9 -5.44 41.29 20.78
C GLY A 9 -4.25 40.37 20.55
N THR A 10 -4.50 39.08 20.43
CA THR A 10 -3.55 38.10 19.89
C THR A 10 -2.85 38.75 18.69
N SER A 11 -1.54 38.97 18.82
CA SER A 11 -0.79 39.75 17.86
C SER A 11 -0.95 39.12 16.47
N VAL A 12 -0.97 39.93 15.42
CA VAL A 12 -0.90 39.43 14.04
C VAL A 12 0.31 38.50 13.88
N PHE A 13 1.38 38.77 14.63
CA PHE A 13 2.55 37.90 14.73
C PHE A 13 2.26 36.56 15.40
N ASP A 14 1.43 36.51 16.46
CA ASP A 14 1.02 35.25 17.09
C ASP A 14 0.18 34.41 16.13
N ARG A 15 -0.71 35.05 15.35
CA ARG A 15 -1.47 34.37 14.29
C ARG A 15 -0.55 33.83 13.20
N ILE A 16 0.43 34.60 12.76
CA ILE A 16 1.41 34.14 11.75
C ILE A 16 2.24 32.99 12.32
N ALA A 17 2.71 33.08 13.55
CA ALA A 17 3.46 32.02 14.22
C ALA A 17 2.63 30.73 14.35
N MET A 18 1.34 30.82 14.68
CA MET A 18 0.43 29.65 14.71
C MET A 18 0.27 29.00 13.34
N HIS A 19 0.14 29.77 12.26
CA HIS A 19 0.01 29.23 10.90
C HIS A 19 1.32 28.71 10.31
N LEU A 20 2.48 29.07 10.88
CA LEU A 20 3.78 28.48 10.53
C LEU A 20 4.12 27.21 11.34
N HIS A 21 3.46 26.99 12.49
CA HIS A 21 3.78 25.88 13.38
C HIS A 21 3.03 24.60 13.06
N ASP A 22 1.87 24.70 12.38
CA ASP A 22 1.22 23.52 11.83
C ASP A 22 1.84 23.18 10.48
N PRO A 23 2.56 22.04 10.34
CA PRO A 23 2.90 21.56 9.01
C PRO A 23 1.59 21.44 8.23
N PRO A 24 1.55 21.83 6.94
CA PRO A 24 0.36 21.65 6.13
C PRO A 24 -0.08 20.19 6.30
N GLN A 25 -1.25 19.98 6.90
CA GLN A 25 -1.83 18.66 7.06
C GLN A 25 -2.01 18.15 5.63
N THR A 26 -1.05 17.35 5.15
CA THR A 26 -1.16 16.75 3.84
C THR A 26 -2.42 15.90 3.93
N PRO A 27 -3.46 16.20 3.13
CA PRO A 27 -4.66 15.40 3.17
C PRO A 27 -4.22 13.94 2.98
N ASN A 28 -4.69 13.05 3.85
CA ASN A 28 -4.39 11.64 3.76
C ASN A 28 -5.10 11.09 2.52
N VAL A 29 -4.48 11.30 1.36
CA VAL A 29 -4.96 10.86 0.06
C VAL A 29 -4.58 9.39 -0.07
N PRO A 30 -5.52 8.51 -0.42
CA PRO A 30 -5.19 7.10 -0.63
C PRO A 30 -4.20 6.95 -1.79
N VAL A 31 -3.28 5.99 -1.69
CA VAL A 31 -2.14 5.83 -2.61
C VAL A 31 -2.56 5.82 -4.09
N TYR A 32 -3.70 5.21 -4.44
CA TYR A 32 -4.19 5.13 -5.83
C TYR A 32 -4.63 6.49 -6.43
N ALA A 33 -4.85 7.50 -5.61
CA ALA A 33 -5.25 8.84 -6.03
C ALA A 33 -4.07 9.82 -6.08
N LEU A 34 -2.84 9.33 -5.86
CA LEU A 34 -1.63 10.12 -6.04
C LEU A 34 -1.41 10.47 -7.52
N PRO A 35 -0.78 11.60 -7.82
CA PRO A 35 -0.23 11.88 -9.15
C PRO A 35 0.77 10.80 -9.57
N GLU A 36 1.04 10.72 -10.87
CA GLU A 36 1.83 9.64 -11.48
C GLU A 36 3.19 9.41 -10.82
N GLN A 37 3.99 10.46 -10.64
CA GLN A 37 5.32 10.33 -10.08
C GLN A 37 5.31 9.84 -8.60
N PRO A 38 4.57 10.49 -7.67
CA PRO A 38 4.45 10.00 -6.30
C PRO A 38 3.84 8.60 -6.19
N TYR A 39 2.92 8.22 -7.08
CA TYR A 39 2.37 6.86 -7.12
C TYR A 39 3.47 5.84 -7.40
N LEU A 40 4.31 6.07 -8.41
CA LEU A 40 5.41 5.17 -8.75
C LEU A 40 6.46 5.10 -7.63
N GLU A 41 6.82 6.26 -7.07
CA GLU A 41 7.75 6.37 -5.94
C GLU A 41 7.26 5.60 -4.70
N ALA A 42 5.95 5.64 -4.42
CA ALA A 42 5.35 4.99 -3.26
C ALA A 42 5.07 3.49 -3.44
N THR A 43 4.97 2.99 -4.68
CA THR A 43 4.53 1.61 -4.95
C THR A 43 5.65 0.70 -5.44
N VAL A 44 6.24 1.00 -6.60
CA VAL A 44 7.08 0.05 -7.34
C VAL A 44 8.54 0.48 -7.43
N LEU A 45 8.82 1.78 -7.40
CA LEU A 45 10.14 2.32 -7.69
C LEU A 45 11.24 1.81 -6.72
N PRO A 46 11.03 1.75 -5.39
CA PRO A 46 12.08 1.30 -4.47
C PRO A 46 12.53 -0.13 -4.76
N LEU A 47 11.56 -1.02 -5.02
CA LEU A 47 11.84 -2.42 -5.33
C LEU A 47 12.47 -2.59 -6.72
N LEU A 48 12.03 -1.80 -7.71
CA LEU A 48 12.60 -1.79 -9.05
C LEU A 48 14.06 -1.35 -9.04
N LEU A 49 14.38 -0.24 -8.36
CA LEU A 49 15.76 0.25 -8.26
C LEU A 49 16.67 -0.82 -7.65
N ARG A 50 16.24 -1.46 -6.56
CA ARG A 50 17.01 -2.55 -5.96
C ARG A 50 17.19 -3.74 -6.91
N GLY A 51 16.14 -4.15 -7.63
CA GLY A 51 16.25 -5.22 -8.62
C GLY A 51 17.22 -4.88 -9.75
N LEU A 52 17.23 -3.62 -10.22
CA LEU A 52 18.15 -3.15 -11.24
C LEU A 52 19.61 -3.11 -10.77
N GLU A 53 19.85 -2.74 -9.50
CA GLU A 53 21.18 -2.83 -8.87
C GLU A 53 21.72 -4.27 -8.92
N GLU A 54 20.88 -5.25 -8.56
CA GLU A 54 21.27 -6.68 -8.57
C GLU A 54 21.51 -7.20 -9.99
N VAL A 55 20.69 -6.80 -10.97
CA VAL A 55 20.91 -7.12 -12.39
C VAL A 55 22.24 -6.56 -12.88
N ALA A 56 22.57 -5.32 -12.52
CA ALA A 56 23.82 -4.69 -12.90
C ALA A 56 25.04 -5.38 -12.27
N SER A 57 24.89 -5.92 -11.06
CA SER A 57 25.92 -6.66 -10.33
C SER A 57 26.16 -8.05 -10.93
N VAL A 58 25.10 -8.84 -11.13
CA VAL A 58 25.20 -10.26 -11.52
C VAL A 58 25.34 -10.44 -13.04
N ARG A 59 24.82 -9.50 -13.83
CA ARG A 59 24.76 -9.56 -15.31
C ARG A 59 24.31 -10.94 -15.84
N PRO A 60 23.11 -11.39 -15.46
CA PRO A 60 22.59 -12.69 -15.88
C PRO A 60 22.39 -12.76 -17.40
N VAL A 61 22.38 -13.98 -17.95
CA VAL A 61 22.12 -14.25 -19.39
C VAL A 61 20.79 -13.67 -19.87
N ASP A 62 19.77 -13.72 -19.01
CA ASP A 62 18.46 -13.10 -19.26
C ASP A 62 18.14 -12.10 -18.14
N PRO A 63 18.49 -10.82 -18.33
CA PRO A 63 18.24 -9.76 -17.36
C PRO A 63 16.76 -9.57 -17.02
N LEU A 64 15.87 -9.77 -18.00
CA LEU A 64 14.45 -9.52 -17.83
C LEU A 64 13.80 -10.64 -17.00
N ALA A 65 14.09 -11.90 -17.33
CA ALA A 65 13.60 -13.03 -16.56
C ALA A 65 14.13 -13.00 -15.11
N PHE A 66 15.40 -12.65 -14.92
CA PHE A 66 15.99 -12.48 -13.60
C PHE A 66 15.29 -11.36 -12.81
N LEU A 67 15.11 -10.19 -13.41
CA LEU A 67 14.45 -9.07 -12.75
C LEU A 67 13.01 -9.42 -12.36
N ALA A 68 12.24 -10.06 -13.24
CA ALA A 68 10.88 -10.49 -12.92
C ALA A 68 10.86 -11.45 -11.72
N ALA A 69 11.75 -12.44 -11.69
CA ALA A 69 11.87 -13.36 -10.57
C ALA A 69 12.29 -12.64 -9.27
N TYR A 70 13.19 -11.66 -9.36
CA TYR A 70 13.62 -10.84 -8.25
C TYR A 70 12.46 -10.04 -7.66
N LEU A 71 11.69 -9.35 -8.50
CA LEU A 71 10.55 -8.55 -8.07
C LEU A 71 9.49 -9.42 -7.39
N LEU A 72 9.14 -10.57 -7.96
CA LEU A 72 8.14 -11.47 -7.38
C LEU A 72 8.61 -12.08 -6.04
N SER A 73 9.89 -12.40 -5.92
CA SER A 73 10.45 -13.01 -4.71
C SER A 73 10.54 -12.03 -3.55
N ASN A 74 10.74 -10.74 -3.85
CA ASN A 74 10.96 -9.68 -2.86
C ASN A 74 9.75 -8.73 -2.71
N ASN A 75 8.61 -9.03 -3.35
CA ASN A 75 7.41 -8.20 -3.23
C ASN A 75 6.83 -8.27 -1.80
N PRO A 76 6.80 -7.15 -1.05
CA PRO A 76 6.30 -7.13 0.33
C PRO A 76 4.80 -7.45 0.44
N GLN A 77 4.04 -7.26 -0.64
CA GLN A 77 2.62 -7.55 -0.69
C GLN A 77 2.33 -9.01 -1.11
N ARG A 78 3.36 -9.83 -1.34
CA ARG A 78 3.19 -11.22 -1.80
C ARG A 78 2.29 -12.06 -0.87
N ALA A 79 2.37 -11.86 0.44
CA ALA A 79 1.53 -12.57 1.41
C ALA A 79 0.03 -12.25 1.25
N ASN A 80 -0.29 -11.03 0.81
CA ASN A 80 -1.66 -10.56 0.59
C ASN A 80 -2.19 -10.90 -0.81
N HIS A 81 -1.32 -11.41 -1.70
CA HIS A 81 -1.72 -11.72 -3.06
C HIS A 81 -2.45 -13.07 -3.11
N PRO A 82 -3.71 -13.15 -3.60
CA PRO A 82 -4.54 -14.35 -3.53
C PRO A 82 -3.90 -15.61 -4.13
N LEU A 83 -3.09 -15.45 -5.17
CA LEU A 83 -2.46 -16.56 -5.91
C LEU A 83 -0.97 -16.77 -5.57
N LEU A 84 -0.32 -15.79 -4.94
CA LEU A 84 1.13 -15.83 -4.68
C LEU A 84 1.43 -15.94 -3.18
N SER A 85 0.39 -15.82 -2.35
CA SER A 85 0.44 -16.14 -0.94
C SER A 85 0.79 -17.62 -0.76
N GLU A 86 1.44 -17.92 0.35
CA GLU A 86 1.75 -19.30 0.73
C GLU A 86 0.48 -20.16 0.83
N GLU A 87 -0.66 -19.56 1.21
CA GLU A 87 -1.97 -20.22 1.22
C GLU A 87 -2.46 -20.57 -0.20
N GLY A 88 -2.32 -19.64 -1.15
CA GLY A 88 -2.64 -19.87 -2.56
C GLY A 88 -1.77 -20.95 -3.21
N ARG A 89 -0.49 -21.07 -2.80
CA ARG A 89 0.39 -22.17 -3.24
C ARG A 89 0.10 -23.50 -2.54
N ARG A 90 -0.40 -23.49 -1.30
CA ARG A 90 -0.70 -24.69 -0.52
C ARG A 90 -2.03 -25.34 -0.86
N THR A 91 -2.97 -24.57 -1.42
CA THR A 91 -4.27 -25.12 -1.81
C THR A 91 -4.11 -25.97 -3.07
N THR A 92 -4.18 -27.29 -2.92
CA THR A 92 -4.15 -28.18 -4.09
C THR A 92 -5.42 -27.98 -4.94
N LEU A 93 -5.35 -28.28 -6.25
CA LEU A 93 -6.55 -28.26 -7.11
C LEU A 93 -7.68 -29.15 -6.56
N GLN A 94 -7.30 -30.22 -5.86
CA GLN A 94 -8.23 -31.14 -5.21
C GLN A 94 -8.90 -30.50 -3.99
N ASP A 95 -8.15 -29.79 -3.13
CA ASP A 95 -8.72 -29.08 -1.97
C ASP A 95 -9.69 -27.98 -2.38
N LEU A 96 -9.41 -27.27 -3.47
CA LEU A 96 -10.32 -26.26 -4.00
C LEU A 96 -11.61 -26.88 -4.58
N ALA A 97 -11.48 -28.01 -5.28
CA ALA A 97 -12.63 -28.77 -5.79
C ALA A 97 -13.49 -29.34 -4.64
N GLN A 98 -12.86 -29.79 -3.56
CA GLN A 98 -13.57 -30.30 -2.39
C GLN A 98 -14.33 -29.20 -1.66
N ARG A 99 -13.69 -28.03 -1.47
CA ARG A 99 -14.33 -26.85 -0.87
C ARG A 99 -15.57 -26.39 -1.64
N SER A 100 -15.54 -26.40 -2.98
CA SER A 100 -16.71 -26.00 -3.78
C SER A 100 -17.87 -27.02 -3.69
N ALA A 101 -17.54 -28.31 -3.58
CA ALA A 101 -18.53 -29.36 -3.35
C ALA A 101 -19.23 -29.20 -1.99
N ASP A 102 -18.48 -28.88 -0.94
CA ASP A 102 -19.02 -28.68 0.40
C ASP A 102 -19.91 -27.41 0.49
N VAL A 103 -19.52 -26.32 -0.17
CA VAL A 103 -20.36 -25.12 -0.29
C VAL A 103 -21.71 -25.43 -0.94
N THR A 104 -21.71 -26.20 -2.03
CA THR A 104 -22.95 -26.60 -2.73
C THR A 104 -23.87 -27.43 -1.82
N LYS A 105 -23.28 -28.27 -0.97
CA LYS A 105 -23.99 -29.12 -0.01
C LYS A 105 -24.60 -28.30 1.14
N LEU A 106 -23.93 -27.25 1.58
CA LEU A 106 -24.43 -26.31 2.60
C LEU A 106 -25.57 -25.45 2.07
N LEU A 107 -25.46 -24.96 0.83
CA LEU A 107 -26.52 -24.16 0.18
C LEU A 107 -27.79 -25.00 -0.06
N SER A 108 -27.65 -26.28 -0.41
CA SER A 108 -28.79 -27.19 -0.55
C SER A 108 -29.51 -27.47 0.78
N ARG A 109 -28.79 -27.50 1.91
CA ARG A 109 -29.40 -27.70 3.25
C ARG A 109 -30.13 -26.46 3.77
N SER A 110 -29.75 -25.26 3.33
CA SER A 110 -30.37 -24.01 3.81
C SER A 110 -31.76 -23.74 3.21
N SER A 111 -32.20 -24.50 2.21
CA SER A 111 -33.50 -24.30 1.53
C SER A 111 -34.67 -25.04 2.19
N ILE A 112 -34.49 -25.63 3.38
CA ILE A 112 -35.55 -26.32 4.12
C ILE A 112 -35.70 -25.65 5.48
N LYS A 113 -36.50 -24.58 5.53
CA LYS A 113 -37.30 -24.15 6.68
C LYS A 113 -38.31 -23.10 6.24
#